data_AF-A0A246RAF9-F1
#
_entry.id   AF-A0A246RAF9-F1
#
_cell.length_a   1.000
_cell.length_b   1.000
_cell.length_c   1.000
_cell.angle_alpha   90.00
_cell.angle_beta   90.00
_cell.angle_gamma   90.00
#
_symmetry.space_group_name_H-M   'P 1'
#
loop_
_entity.id
_entity.type
_entity.pdbx_description
1 polymer ?
#
loop_
_entity_poly.entity_id
_entity_poly.type
_entity_poly.pdbx_seq_one_letter_code
_entity_poly.pdbx_strand_id
1 'polypeptide(L)'
;SIYYAHDREVIERDGMLYAVNEFFTPRAGEEPFTARVRYRTVGDASCTAAVRSDADTVEKVIDEVASTRITERGATRGDDRVSEAAMEDRKREGYF
;
A
#
# COMPACT_ATOMS: atom_id res chain seq x y z
N SER A 1 3.81 -4.29 15.24
CA SER A 1 4.70 -3.81 14.16
C SER A 1 3.88 -3.68 12.88
N ILE A 2 4.09 -2.65 12.06
CA ILE A 2 3.39 -2.50 10.76
C ILE A 2 4.12 -3.19 9.60
N TYR A 3 5.41 -3.52 9.79
CA TYR A 3 6.27 -4.10 8.75
C TYR A 3 6.13 -5.62 8.61
N TYR A 4 5.65 -6.30 9.64
CA TYR A 4 5.33 -7.72 9.61
C TYR A 4 3.84 -7.91 9.32
N ALA A 5 3.51 -8.96 8.60
CA ALA A 5 2.14 -9.27 8.25
C ALA A 5 1.32 -9.66 9.47
N HIS A 6 0.12 -9.12 9.56
CA HIS A 6 -0.87 -9.49 10.57
C HIS A 6 -2.26 -9.11 10.07
N ASP A 7 -3.27 -9.68 10.74
CA ASP A 7 -4.66 -9.49 10.35
C ASP A 7 -5.10 -8.09 10.74
N ARG A 8 -5.62 -7.34 9.75
CA ARG A 8 -6.18 -6.00 9.91
C ARG A 8 -7.55 -5.95 9.28
N GLU A 9 -8.42 -5.15 9.88
CA GLU A 9 -9.60 -4.67 9.18
C GLU A 9 -9.16 -3.66 8.12
N VAL A 10 -9.51 -3.93 6.87
CA VAL A 10 -9.14 -3.12 5.71
C VAL A 10 -10.36 -2.86 4.84
N ILE A 11 -10.29 -1.79 4.06
CA ILE A 11 -11.16 -1.60 2.89
C ILE A 11 -10.33 -1.66 1.62
N GLU A 12 -10.95 -2.10 0.53
CA GLU A 12 -10.37 -2.01 -0.80
C GLU A 12 -10.90 -0.78 -1.52
N ARG A 13 -10.03 0.19 -1.80
CA ARG A 13 -10.36 1.42 -2.54
C ARG A 13 -9.33 1.63 -3.64
N ASP A 14 -9.80 1.76 -4.87
CA ASP A 14 -8.95 1.89 -6.07
C ASP A 14 -7.90 0.77 -6.19
N GLY A 15 -8.25 -0.48 -5.85
CA GLY A 15 -7.34 -1.62 -5.88
C GLY A 15 -6.16 -1.53 -4.91
N MET A 16 -6.33 -0.78 -3.81
CA MET A 16 -5.39 -0.65 -2.70
C MET A 16 -6.10 -1.00 -1.39
N LEU A 17 -5.36 -1.58 -0.45
CA LEU A 17 -5.89 -1.95 0.87
C LEU A 17 -5.51 -0.89 1.89
N TYR A 18 -6.51 -0.26 2.49
CA TYR A 18 -6.30 0.72 3.54
C TYR A 18 -6.80 0.18 4.87
N ALA A 19 -5.96 0.21 5.90
CA ALA A 19 -6.36 -0.23 7.23
C ALA A 19 -7.35 0.75 7.85
N VAL A 20 -8.46 0.24 8.37
CA VAL A 20 -9.43 1.03 9.11
C VAL A 20 -8.82 1.48 10.43
N ASN A 21 -8.88 2.78 10.70
CA ASN A 21 -8.36 3.42 11.92
C ASN A 21 -9.02 4.78 12.17
N GLU A 22 -8.62 5.48 13.22
CA GLU A 22 -9.19 6.78 13.62
C GLU A 22 -9.08 7.89 12.54
N PHE A 23 -8.08 7.79 11.65
CA PHE A 23 -7.84 8.74 10.56
C PHE A 23 -8.39 8.28 9.22
N PHE A 24 -8.79 7.02 9.11
CA PHE A 24 -9.26 6.42 7.87
C PHE A 24 -10.41 5.46 8.14
N THR A 25 -11.62 5.96 7.94
CA THR A 25 -12.86 5.21 8.12
C THR A 25 -13.50 4.84 6.78
N PRO A 26 -14.31 3.77 6.75
CA PRO A 26 -15.08 3.39 5.58
C PRO A 26 -16.08 4.48 5.18
N ARG A 27 -16.24 4.70 3.87
CA ARG A 27 -17.32 5.53 3.30
C ARG A 27 -18.62 4.73 3.24
N ALA A 28 -19.73 5.42 3.02
CA ALA A 28 -21.02 4.75 2.81
C ALA A 28 -20.93 3.74 1.64
N GLY A 29 -21.27 2.48 1.92
CA GLY A 29 -21.22 1.38 0.96
C GLY A 29 -19.88 0.66 0.84
N GLU A 30 -18.84 1.09 1.56
CA GLU A 30 -17.60 0.33 1.71
C GLU A 30 -17.74 -0.63 2.90
N GLU A 31 -17.57 -1.93 2.64
CA GLU A 31 -17.63 -2.96 3.67
C GLU A 31 -16.21 -3.39 4.06
N PRO A 32 -15.79 -3.13 5.32
CA PRO A 32 -14.49 -3.59 5.79
C PRO A 32 -14.42 -5.11 5.87
N PHE A 33 -13.23 -5.64 5.65
CA PHE A 33 -12.96 -7.07 5.80
C PHE A 33 -11.60 -7.30 6.43
N THR A 34 -11.41 -8.47 7.01
CA THR A 34 -10.12 -8.86 7.58
C THR A 34 -9.19 -9.37 6.48
N ALA A 35 -7.99 -8.80 6.39
CA ALA A 35 -6.94 -9.29 5.53
C ALA A 35 -5.61 -9.33 6.27
N ARG A 36 -4.77 -10.32 5.96
CA ARG A 36 -3.40 -10.37 6.42
C ARG A 36 -2.53 -9.47 5.55
N VAL A 37 -2.02 -8.40 6.15
CA VAL A 37 -1.33 -7.34 5.40
C VAL A 37 -0.12 -6.81 6.17
N ARG A 38 0.84 -6.25 5.42
CA ARG A 38 1.97 -5.48 5.95
C ARG A 38 2.18 -4.18 5.18
N TYR A 39 2.91 -3.26 5.79
CA TYR A 39 3.33 -2.02 5.16
C TYR A 39 4.78 -2.14 4.68
N ARG A 40 5.00 -1.90 3.38
CA ARG A 40 6.35 -1.83 2.77
C ARG A 40 6.94 -0.42 2.82
N THR A 41 6.08 0.58 2.92
CA THR A 41 6.43 1.99 3.04
C THR A 41 5.58 2.62 4.15
N VAL A 42 6.05 3.73 4.70
CA VAL A 42 5.32 4.50 5.72
C VAL A 42 5.22 5.95 5.27
N GLY A 43 4.01 6.49 5.36
CA GLY A 43 3.65 7.89 5.19
C GLY A 43 2.46 8.20 6.10
N ASP A 44 1.55 9.08 5.67
CA ASP A 44 0.34 9.36 6.45
C ASP A 44 -0.62 8.17 6.42
N ALA A 45 -1.31 7.94 7.55
CA ALA A 45 -2.26 6.84 7.72
C ALA A 45 -3.44 6.90 6.72
N SER A 46 -3.74 8.09 6.19
CA SER A 46 -4.85 8.33 5.26
C SER A 46 -4.52 7.99 3.80
N CYS A 47 -3.24 7.89 3.44
CA CYS A 47 -2.79 7.70 2.05
C CYS A 47 -1.81 6.54 1.85
N THR A 48 -1.34 5.90 2.93
CA THR A 48 -0.47 4.74 2.85
C THR A 48 -1.30 3.46 2.79
N ALA A 49 -1.21 2.74 1.68
CA ALA A 49 -1.84 1.44 1.52
C ALA A 49 -0.96 0.29 2.03
N ALA A 50 -1.61 -0.71 2.60
CA ALA A 50 -1.01 -1.98 2.98
C ALA A 50 -0.99 -2.96 1.79
N VAL A 51 -0.14 -3.97 1.87
CA VAL A 51 0.00 -5.03 0.86
C VAL A 51 -0.36 -6.36 1.50
N ARG A 52 -1.13 -7.20 0.79
CA ARG A 52 -1.39 -8.57 1.22
C ARG A 52 -0.07 -9.33 1.33
N SER A 53 0.14 -10.00 2.45
CA SER A 53 1.41 -10.66 2.75
C SER A 53 1.19 -11.68 3.85
N ASP A 54 1.97 -12.76 3.84
CA ASP A 54 2.07 -13.73 4.94
C ASP A 54 3.39 -13.60 5.73
N ALA A 55 4.16 -12.55 5.45
CA ALA A 55 5.49 -12.32 6.00
C ALA A 55 5.45 -11.77 7.43
N ASP A 56 5.17 -12.63 8.39
CA ASP A 56 5.11 -12.33 9.83
C ASP A 56 6.47 -12.43 10.55
N THR A 57 7.54 -12.86 9.88
CA THR A 57 8.93 -12.88 10.38
C THR A 57 9.90 -12.20 9.42
N VAL A 58 11.12 -11.92 9.89
CA VAL A 58 12.19 -11.32 9.06
C VAL A 58 12.53 -12.23 7.88
N GLU A 59 12.66 -13.54 8.11
CA GLU A 59 12.99 -14.53 7.08
C GLU A 59 11.94 -14.52 5.97
N LYS A 60 10.66 -14.53 6.35
CA LYS A 60 9.56 -14.47 5.37
C LYS A 60 9.53 -13.13 4.61
N VAL A 61 9.89 -12.02 5.26
CA VAL A 61 9.98 -10.71 4.59
C VAL A 61 11.12 -10.74 3.55
N ILE A 62 12.26 -11.32 3.89
CA ILE A 62 13.40 -11.47 2.97
C ILE A 62 12.98 -12.33 1.75
N ASP A 63 12.34 -13.47 1.98
CA ASP A 63 11.88 -14.36 0.91
C ASP A 63 10.83 -13.68 -0.01
N GLU A 64 9.88 -12.95 0.57
CA GLU A 64 8.86 -12.21 -0.17
C GLU A 64 9.48 -11.08 -1.03
N VAL A 65 10.44 -10.35 -0.48
CA VAL A 65 11.14 -9.27 -1.20
C VAL A 65 12.02 -9.84 -2.31
N ALA A 66 12.73 -10.94 -2.05
CA ALA A 66 13.60 -11.59 -3.03
C ALA A 66 12.82 -12.19 -4.23
N SER A 67 11.57 -12.62 -3.99
CA SER A 67 10.70 -13.21 -5.03
C SER A 67 9.84 -12.18 -5.78
N THR A 68 9.70 -10.96 -5.25
CA THR A 68 8.86 -9.91 -5.82
C THR A 68 9.52 -9.18 -6.99
N ARG A 69 8.81 -9.08 -8.12
CA ARG A 69 9.21 -8.28 -9.29
C ARG A 69 8.53 -6.90 -9.36
N ILE A 70 7.71 -6.56 -8.36
CA ILE A 70 6.93 -5.32 -8.28
C ILE A 70 7.74 -4.29 -7.51
N THR A 71 7.90 -3.09 -8.07
CA THR A 71 8.59 -1.99 -7.39
C THR A 71 7.79 -1.57 -6.15
N GLU A 72 8.49 -1.34 -5.04
CA GLU A 72 7.82 -1.11 -3.75
C GLU A 72 7.00 0.18 -3.72
N ARG A 73 7.36 1.20 -4.52
CA ARG A 73 6.73 2.52 -4.51
C ARG A 73 5.38 2.60 -5.23
N GLY A 74 5.21 1.93 -6.38
CA GLY A 74 3.97 2.02 -7.16
C GLY A 74 2.77 1.27 -6.55
N ALA A 75 3.02 0.40 -5.58
CA ALA A 75 2.00 -0.48 -5.00
C ALA A 75 1.32 0.09 -3.74
N THR A 76 1.93 1.06 -3.05
CA THR A 76 1.51 1.44 -1.68
C THR A 76 1.18 2.92 -1.48
N ARG A 77 1.47 3.77 -2.47
CA ARG A 77 1.20 5.21 -2.40
C ARG A 77 -0.05 5.55 -3.19
N GLY A 78 -1.13 5.87 -2.46
CA GLY A 78 -2.43 6.17 -3.06
C GLY A 78 -2.42 7.39 -3.98
N ASP A 79 -1.56 8.35 -3.67
CA ASP A 79 -1.33 9.60 -4.40
C ASP A 79 -0.45 9.42 -5.66
N ASP A 80 0.42 8.41 -5.68
CA ASP A 80 1.31 8.15 -6.84
C ASP A 80 0.54 7.66 -8.07
N ARG A 81 -0.63 7.02 -7.93
CA ARG A 81 -1.46 6.61 -9.10
C ARG A 81 -2.09 7.79 -9.85
N VAL A 82 -2.17 8.97 -9.24
CA VAL A 82 -2.53 10.20 -9.96
C VAL A 82 -1.31 10.79 -10.69
N SER A 83 -0.10 10.39 -10.32
CA SER A 83 1.14 11.04 -10.75
C SER A 83 2.08 10.20 -11.61
N GLU A 84 1.90 8.88 -11.80
CA GLU A 84 2.83 8.10 -12.63
C GLU A 84 2.74 8.52 -14.12
N ALA A 85 1.54 8.79 -14.62
CA ALA A 85 1.35 9.42 -15.93
C ALA A 85 1.86 10.88 -15.96
N ALA A 86 1.63 11.64 -14.89
CA ALA A 86 2.00 13.06 -14.82
C ALA A 86 3.51 13.32 -14.58
N MET A 87 4.26 12.36 -14.01
CA MET A 87 5.71 12.46 -13.85
C MET A 87 6.48 12.07 -15.11
N GLU A 88 6.00 11.07 -15.86
CA GLU A 88 6.52 10.73 -17.18
C GLU A 88 6.30 11.88 -18.18
N ASP A 89 5.12 12.51 -18.19
CA ASP A 89 4.84 13.66 -19.06
C ASP A 89 5.68 14.89 -18.67
N ARG A 90 5.85 15.19 -17.36
CA ARG A 90 6.73 16.28 -16.92
C ARG A 90 8.21 16.06 -17.25
N LYS A 91 8.68 14.80 -17.29
CA LYS A 91 10.02 14.47 -17.78
C LYS A 91 10.13 14.66 -19.30
N ARG A 92 9.08 14.31 -20.05
CA ARG A 92 9.04 14.44 -21.51
C ARG A 92 8.96 15.92 -21.95
N GLU A 93 8.37 16.78 -21.12
CA GLU A 93 8.27 18.23 -21.32
C GLU A 93 9.52 19.02 -20.87
N GLY A 94 10.59 18.33 -20.44
CA GLY A 94 11.88 18.98 -20.17
C GLY A 94 11.96 19.72 -18.83
N TYR A 95 11.12 19.37 -17.85
CA TYR A 95 11.25 19.85 -16.48
C TYR A 95 12.26 19.02 -15.66
N PHE A 96 13.38 18.63 -16.27
CA PHE A 96 14.68 18.28 -15.69
C PHE A 96 15.76 18.37 -16.76
#